data_AF-A0A920RT70-F1
#
_entry.id   AF-A0A920RT70-F1
#
_cell.length_a   1.000
_cell.length_b   1.000
_cell.length_c   1.000
_cell.angle_alpha   90.00
_cell.angle_beta   90.00
_cell.angle_gamma   90.00
#
_symmetry.space_group_name_H-M   'P 1'
#
loop_
_entity.id
_entity.type
_entity.pdbx_description
1 polymer ?
#
loop_
_entity_poly.entity_id
_entity_poly.type
_entity_poly.pdbx_seq_one_letter_code
_entity_poly.pdbx_strand_id
1 'polypeptide(L)' 'MKHRGVVCEKCGVEVTLSKVRRERMGHIELAAPVAHIWFLKSLPSRIALALDLTLRDLERVLYLNPL' A
#
# COMPACT_ATOMS: atom_id res chain seq x y z
N MET A 1 -20.60 18.53 -21.98
CA MET A 1 -20.15 19.03 -20.65
C MET A 1 -19.29 20.26 -20.87
N LYS A 2 -19.81 21.48 -20.61
CA LYS A 2 -19.10 22.74 -20.90
C LYS A 2 -17.85 22.99 -20.04
N HIS A 3 -17.73 22.35 -18.88
CA HIS A 3 -16.64 22.57 -17.92
C HIS A 3 -15.83 21.31 -17.62
N ARG A 4 -15.89 20.29 -18.50
CA ARG A 4 -15.16 19.04 -18.27
C ARG A 4 -13.66 19.32 -18.13
N GLY A 5 -13.02 18.75 -17.11
CA GLY A 5 -11.59 18.91 -16.82
C GLY A 5 -11.24 20.11 -15.95
N VAL A 6 -12.20 20.99 -15.64
CA VAL A 6 -12.01 22.10 -14.69
C VAL A 6 -12.05 21.56 -13.26
N VAL A 7 -11.12 22.00 -12.41
CA VAL A 7 -11.12 21.76 -10.96
C VAL A 7 -11.70 22.98 -10.25
N CYS A 8 -12.70 22.75 -9.38
CA CYS A 8 -13.32 23.82 -8.61
C CYS A 8 -12.34 24.41 -7.58
N GLU A 9 -12.08 25.71 -7.62
CA GLU A 9 -11.17 26.39 -6.68
C GLU A 9 -11.68 26.38 -5.23
N LYS A 10 -12.99 26.28 -5.02
CA LYS A 10 -13.58 26.26 -3.67
C LYS A 10 -13.50 24.90 -2.97
N CYS A 11 -13.66 23.80 -3.71
CA CYS A 11 -13.74 22.45 -3.12
C CYS A 11 -12.71 21.46 -3.66
N GLY A 12 -11.90 21.82 -4.66
CA GLY A 12 -10.87 20.95 -5.25
C GLY A 12 -11.40 19.78 -6.09
N VAL A 13 -12.71 19.71 -6.36
CA VAL A 13 -13.30 18.61 -7.13
C VAL A 13 -13.24 18.90 -8.64
N GLU A 14 -12.73 17.94 -9.40
CA GLU A 14 -12.71 17.97 -10.86
C GLU A 14 -14.09 17.65 -11.46
N VAL A 15 -14.53 18.47 -12.41
CA VAL A 15 -15.73 18.21 -13.22
C VAL A 15 -15.42 17.16 -14.28
N THR A 16 -15.77 15.91 -13.99
CA THR A 16 -15.55 14.76 -14.88
C THR A 16 -16.68 13.74 -14.74
N LEU A 17 -16.61 12.63 -15.48
CA LEU A 17 -17.58 11.55 -15.33
C LEU A 17 -17.37 10.84 -13.99
N SER A 18 -18.45 10.49 -13.30
CA SER A 18 -18.39 9.73 -12.04
C SER A 18 -17.67 8.38 -12.19
N LYS A 19 -17.59 7.82 -13.42
CA LYS A 19 -16.86 6.58 -13.73
C LYS A 19 -15.40 6.60 -13.26
N VAL A 20 -14.73 7.77 -13.26
CA VAL A 20 -13.32 7.86 -12.85
C VAL A 20 -13.08 7.46 -11.39
N ARG A 21 -14.11 7.49 -10.53
CA ARG A 21 -14.03 7.05 -9.12
C ARG A 21 -13.69 5.57 -8.98
N ARG A 22 -13.81 4.78 -10.04
CA ARG A 22 -13.46 3.35 -10.08
C ARG A 22 -12.01 3.09 -10.48
N GLU A 23 -11.33 4.09 -11.03
CA GLU A 23 -10.00 3.95 -11.67
C GLU A 23 -8.93 4.78 -10.96
N ARG A 24 -9.31 5.89 -10.30
CA ARG A 24 -8.38 6.74 -9.55
C ARG A 24 -8.05 6.11 -8.20
N MET A 25 -6.76 5.89 -7.96
CA MET A 25 -6.25 5.30 -6.72
C MET A 25 -6.00 6.38 -5.67
N GLY A 26 -6.38 6.09 -4.43
CA GLY A 26 -5.86 6.79 -3.25
C GLY A 26 -4.67 6.02 -2.66
N HIS A 27 -3.94 6.63 -1.75
CA HIS A 27 -2.93 5.95 -0.94
C HIS A 27 -3.02 6.42 0.51
N ILE A 28 -2.45 5.62 1.41
CA ILE A 28 -2.31 5.95 2.82
C ILE A 28 -0.81 6.08 3.10
N GLU A 29 -0.42 7.21 3.66
CA GLU A 29 0.93 7.40 4.19
C GLU A 29 1.04 6.73 5.56
N LEU A 30 1.94 5.76 5.68
CA LEU A 30 2.12 5.00 6.93
C LEU A 30 3.11 5.72 7.84
N ALA A 31 2.81 5.77 9.13
CA ALA A 31 3.72 6.34 10.14
C ALA A 31 5.01 5.52 10.31
N ALA A 32 4.98 4.23 10.00
CA ALA A 32 6.13 3.34 9.99
C ALA A 32 6.02 2.34 8.82
N PRO A 33 7.14 1.83 8.28
CA PRO A 33 7.13 0.82 7.22
C PRO A 33 6.40 -0.46 7.66
N VAL A 34 5.66 -1.08 6.74
CA VAL A 34 4.96 -2.37 6.97
C VAL A 34 5.36 -3.37 5.89
N ALA A 35 5.59 -4.62 6.29
CA ALA A 35 5.85 -5.71 5.36
C ALA A 35 4.54 -6.22 4.73
N HIS A 36 4.52 -6.35 3.39
CA HIS A 36 3.38 -6.94 2.72
C HIS A 36 3.33 -8.46 2.98
N ILE A 37 2.20 -8.95 3.49
CA ILE A 37 2.05 -10.34 3.96
C ILE A 37 2.36 -11.40 2.88
N TRP A 38 2.08 -11.12 1.61
CA TRP A 38 2.42 -12.04 0.51
C TRP A 38 3.93 -12.29 0.36
N PHE A 39 4.80 -11.33 0.68
CA PHE A 39 6.24 -11.57 0.60
C PHE A 39 6.82 -12.18 1.88
N LEU A 40 6.08 -12.08 2.99
CA LEU A 40 6.39 -12.72 4.27
C LEU A 40 5.95 -14.19 4.30
N LYS A 41 4.65 -14.45 4.12
CA LYS A 41 4.01 -15.75 4.42
C LYS A 41 3.89 -16.69 3.23
N SER A 42 4.05 -16.23 1.98
CA SER A 42 4.16 -17.16 0.85
C SER A 42 5.46 -17.94 0.97
N LEU A 43 5.41 -19.27 0.81
CA LEU A 43 6.55 -20.15 0.94
C LEU A 43 7.18 -20.47 -0.43
N PRO A 44 8.52 -20.38 -0.58
CA PRO A 44 9.47 -19.82 0.39
C PRO A 44 9.28 -18.31 0.53
N SER A 45 9.47 -17.80 1.76
CA SER A 45 9.37 -16.36 2.03
C SER A 45 10.39 -15.61 1.20
N ARG A 46 9.92 -14.69 0.34
CA ARG A 46 10.82 -13.91 -0.55
C ARG A 46 11.74 -13.01 0.27
N ILE A 47 11.22 -12.45 1.37
CA ILE A 47 12.01 -11.60 2.27
C ILE A 47 13.05 -12.45 3.00
N ALA A 48 12.65 -13.60 3.54
CA ALA A 48 13.57 -14.45 4.29
C ALA A 48 14.70 -14.98 3.38
N LEU A 49 14.35 -15.41 2.16
CA LEU A 49 15.33 -15.85 1.16
C LEU A 49 16.32 -14.73 0.77
N ALA A 50 15.82 -13.51 0.57
CA ALA A 50 16.67 -12.38 0.18
C ALA A 50 17.65 -11.96 1.29
N LEU A 51 17.32 -12.24 2.55
CA LEU A 51 18.10 -11.84 3.72
C LEU A 51 18.88 -13.01 4.36
N ASP A 52 18.80 -14.21 3.78
CA ASP A 52 19.35 -15.45 4.33
C ASP A 52 18.90 -15.71 5.79
N LEU A 53 17.60 -15.49 6.05
CA LEU A 53 16.96 -15.72 7.35
C LEU A 53 16.01 -16.92 7.29
N THR A 54 15.81 -17.57 8.43
CA THR A 54 14.65 -18.46 8.57
C THR A 54 13.36 -17.64 8.64
N LEU A 55 12.22 -18.22 8.22
CA LEU A 55 10.92 -17.56 8.38
C LEU A 55 10.64 -17.21 9.85
N ARG A 56 11.04 -18.06 10.79
CA ARG A 56 10.86 -17.84 12.22
C ARG A 56 11.60 -16.61 12.71
N ASP A 57 12.85 -16.43 12.28
CA ASP A 57 13.66 -15.28 12.68
C ASP A 57 13.12 -13.99 12.06
N LEU A 58 12.69 -14.04 10.80
CA LEU A 58 12.03 -12.91 10.16
C LEU A 58 10.72 -12.51 10.88
N GLU A 59 9.91 -13.48 11.29
CA GLU A 59 8.67 -13.23 12.03
C GLU A 59 8.92 -12.59 13.39
N ARG A 60 9.98 -13.00 14.11
CA ARG A 60 10.38 -12.37 15.38
C ARG A 60 10.67 -10.89 15.21
N VAL A 61 11.38 -10.52 14.14
CA VAL A 61 11.68 -9.11 13.83
C VAL A 61 10.40 -8.34 13.48
N LEU A 62 9.59 -8.87 12.55
CA LEU A 62 8.41 -8.15 12.04
C LEU A 62 7.28 -8.01 13.06
N TYR A 63 7.11 -9.00 13.95
CA TYR A 63 6.10 -8.97 15.00
C TYR A 63 6.61 -8.41 16.33
N LEU A 64 7.85 -7.88 16.35
CA LEU A 64 8.48 -7.34 17.55
C LEU A 64 8.40 -8.35 18.73
N ASN A 65 8.66 -9.62 18.46
CA ASN A 65 8.58 -10.69 19.46
C ASN A 65 10.00 -11.08 19.94
N PRO A 66 10.43 -10.62 21.14
CA PRO A 66 11.80 -10.80 21.63
C PRO A 66 12.05 -12.16 22.34
N LEU A 67 11.14 -13.14 22.20
CA LEU A 67 11.20 -14.42 22.92
C LEU A 67 11.75 -15.58 22.05
#